data_AF-A0A1E1WXQ6-F1
#
_entry.id   AF-A0A1E1WXQ6-F1
#
_cell.length_a   1.000
_cell.length_b   1.000
_cell.length_c   1.000
_cell.angle_alpha   90.00
_cell.angle_beta   90.00
_cell.angle_gamma   90.00
#
_symmetry.space_group_name_H-M   'P 1'
#
loop_
_entity.id
_entity.type
_entity.pdbx_description
1 polymer ?
#
loop_
_entity_poly.entity_id
_entity_poly.type
_entity_poly.pdbx_seq_one_letter_code
_entity_poly.pdbx_strand_id
1 'polypeptide(L)'
;KHMIRPALEYASVVWDSYHAKNIDQVERIQRHAARFISSDYWKRSSVTNMLRQHKLEPLLLRRQIARLKFLHLLYHNNIGLTRELYLLSAPQRSSRLNHTKVIRPYHARTKQFQYSFFPRTIEQWNRLPAS
;
A
#
# COMPACT_ATOMS: atom_id res chain seq x y z
N LYS A 1 19.52 -14.54 12.28
CA LYS A 1 18.41 -13.67 12.76
C LYS A 1 17.51 -13.34 11.57
N HIS A 2 16.43 -14.10 11.36
CA HIS A 2 15.60 -13.92 10.16
C HIS A 2 14.78 -12.64 10.27
N MET A 3 14.98 -11.73 9.32
CA MET A 3 14.22 -10.49 9.24
C MET A 3 12.86 -10.78 8.59
N ILE A 4 11.91 -11.25 9.40
CA ILE A 4 10.54 -11.56 8.95
C ILE A 4 9.86 -10.29 8.41
N ARG A 5 10.14 -9.13 9.00
CA ARG A 5 9.51 -7.85 8.63
C ARG A 5 9.86 -7.37 7.21
N PRO A 6 11.13 -7.27 6.77
CA PRO A 6 11.47 -6.93 5.38
C PRO A 6 10.88 -7.88 4.34
N ALA A 7 10.91 -9.20 4.60
CA ALA A 7 10.33 -10.18 3.69
C ALA A 7 8.81 -9.98 3.56
N LEU A 8 8.13 -9.72 4.69
CA LEU A 8 6.70 -9.42 4.71
C LEU A 8 6.38 -8.08 4.02
N GLU A 9 7.20 -7.05 4.24
CA GLU A 9 7.03 -5.73 3.61
C GLU A 9 7.18 -5.82 2.09
N TYR A 10 8.19 -6.54 1.60
CA TYR A 10 8.38 -6.79 0.18
C TYR A 10 7.23 -7.61 -0.41
N ALA A 11 6.87 -8.74 0.22
CA ALA A 11 5.77 -9.59 -0.24
C ALA A 11 4.42 -8.86 -0.21
N SER A 12 4.23 -7.93 0.72
CA SER A 12 2.98 -7.19 0.88
C SER A 12 2.67 -6.22 -0.26
N VAL A 13 3.70 -5.78 -1.02
CA VAL A 13 3.53 -4.95 -2.22
C VAL A 13 2.95 -5.77 -3.36
N VAL A 14 3.41 -7.03 -3.50
CA VAL A 14 2.98 -7.98 -4.54
C VAL A 14 1.62 -8.58 -4.18
N TRP A 15 1.41 -8.94 -2.92
CA TRP A 15 0.20 -9.58 -2.42
C TRP A 15 -0.62 -8.61 -1.55
N ASP A 16 -1.34 -7.69 -2.20
CA ASP A 16 -2.34 -6.84 -1.55
C ASP A 16 -3.75 -7.19 -2.04
N SER A 17 -4.40 -8.11 -1.33
CA SER A 17 -5.76 -8.54 -1.67
C SER A 17 -6.77 -7.40 -1.49
N TYR A 18 -7.69 -7.26 -2.44
CA TYR A 18 -8.80 -6.31 -2.36
C TYR A 18 -10.05 -6.90 -1.70
N HIS A 19 -10.05 -8.20 -1.39
CA HIS A 19 -11.18 -8.84 -0.74
C HIS A 19 -11.18 -8.52 0.75
N ALA A 20 -12.28 -7.94 1.25
CA ALA A 20 -12.45 -7.58 2.66
C ALA A 20 -12.11 -8.72 3.61
N LYS A 21 -12.53 -9.96 3.30
CA LYS A 21 -12.22 -11.16 4.09
C LYS A 21 -10.72 -11.37 4.31
N ASN A 22 -9.91 -11.21 3.26
CA ASN A 22 -8.46 -11.41 3.35
C ASN A 22 -7.78 -10.25 4.09
N ILE A 23 -8.28 -9.03 3.88
CA ILE A 23 -7.82 -7.85 4.63
C ILE A 23 -8.10 -8.06 6.13
N ASP A 24 -9.29 -8.50 6.49
CA ASP A 24 -9.71 -8.77 7.86
C ASP A 24 -8.88 -9.88 8.51
N GLN A 25 -8.57 -10.95 7.77
CA GLN A 25 -7.69 -12.02 8.26
C GLN A 25 -6.29 -11.49 8.61
N VAL A 26 -5.71 -10.64 7.75
CA VAL A 26 -4.40 -10.05 8.02
C VAL A 26 -4.45 -9.07 9.19
N GLU A 27 -5.49 -8.24 9.27
CA GLU A 27 -5.71 -7.33 10.41
C GLU A 27 -5.93 -8.09 11.74
N ARG A 28 -6.53 -9.28 11.71
CA ARG A 28 -6.66 -10.13 12.92
C ARG A 28 -5.31 -10.53 13.49
N ILE A 29 -4.30 -10.79 12.65
CA ILE A 29 -2.94 -11.10 13.10
C ILE A 29 -2.35 -9.90 13.86
N GLN A 30 -2.51 -8.69 13.31
CA GLN A 30 -2.03 -7.46 13.99
C GLN A 30 -2.76 -7.23 15.32
N ARG A 31 -4.08 -7.41 15.35
CA ARG A 31 -4.90 -7.27 16.56
C ARG A 31 -4.48 -8.27 17.64
N HIS A 32 -4.16 -9.51 17.24
CA HIS A 32 -3.65 -10.53 18.16
C HIS A 32 -2.27 -10.13 18.71
N ALA A 33 -1.37 -9.63 17.85
CA ALA A 33 -0.07 -9.12 18.28
C ALA A 33 -0.20 -7.94 19.26
N ALA A 34 -1.14 -7.02 19.03
CA ALA A 34 -1.39 -5.90 19.93
C ALA A 34 -1.85 -6.35 21.33
N ARG A 35 -2.72 -7.36 21.40
CA ARG A 35 -3.13 -7.99 22.67
C ARG A 35 -1.95 -8.67 23.36
N PHE A 36 -1.13 -9.40 22.61
CA PHE A 36 0.06 -10.06 23.12
C PHE A 36 1.05 -9.06 23.75
N ILE A 37 1.36 -7.97 23.05
CA ILE A 37 2.27 -6.93 23.54
C ILE A 37 1.69 -6.24 24.80
N SER A 38 0.38 -5.99 24.81
CA SER A 38 -0.29 -5.33 25.95
C SER A 38 -0.56 -6.29 27.12
N SER A 39 -0.37 -7.60 26.92
CA SER A 39 -0.77 -8.67 27.85
C SER A 39 -2.25 -8.57 28.30
N ASP A 40 -3.11 -7.94 27.51
CA ASP A 40 -4.52 -7.73 27.81
C ASP A 40 -5.42 -8.47 26.80
N TYR A 41 -6.07 -9.51 27.33
CA TYR A 41 -6.92 -10.41 26.57
C TYR A 41 -8.42 -10.23 26.88
N TRP A 42 -8.79 -9.21 27.66
CA TRP A 42 -10.19 -8.98 27.99
C TRP A 42 -10.98 -8.60 26.72
N LYS A 43 -12.15 -9.22 26.56
CA LYS A 43 -13.14 -8.93 25.51
C LYS A 43 -13.60 -7.47 25.42
N ARG A 44 -13.67 -6.73 26.54
CA ARG A 44 -14.11 -5.31 26.56
C ARG A 44 -12.97 -4.33 26.25
N SER A 45 -11.72 -4.78 26.30
CA SER A 45 -10.58 -3.94 26.02
C SER A 45 -10.53 -3.55 24.55
N SER A 46 -10.33 -2.26 24.32
CA SER A 46 -10.29 -1.67 23.00
C SER A 46 -8.94 -1.96 22.33
N VAL A 47 -8.93 -2.88 21.35
CA VAL A 47 -7.72 -3.20 20.58
C VAL A 47 -7.24 -1.99 19.78
N THR A 48 -8.14 -1.11 19.35
CA THR A 48 -7.75 0.14 18.67
C THR A 48 -6.99 1.08 19.60
N ASN A 49 -7.33 1.12 20.90
CA ASN A 49 -6.55 1.87 21.88
C ASN A 49 -5.18 1.22 22.10
N MET A 50 -5.09 -0.11 22.19
CA MET A 50 -3.80 -0.82 22.28
C MET A 50 -2.90 -0.50 21.08
N LEU A 51 -3.45 -0.54 19.87
CA LEU A 51 -2.72 -0.19 18.65
C LEU A 51 -2.19 1.26 18.71
N ARG A 52 -3.00 2.21 19.18
CA ARG A 52 -2.58 3.61 19.34
C ARG A 52 -1.50 3.77 20.42
N GLN A 53 -1.65 3.13 21.57
CA GLN A 53 -0.67 3.16 22.66
C GLN A 53 0.69 2.67 22.19
N HIS A 54 0.71 1.57 21.42
CA HIS A 54 1.94 0.99 20.87
C HIS A 54 2.38 1.62 19.54
N LYS A 55 1.72 2.70 19.09
CA LYS A 55 1.98 3.37 17.80
C LYS A 55 2.03 2.39 16.60
N LEU A 56 1.21 1.35 16.67
CA LEU A 56 1.07 0.34 15.63
C LEU A 56 0.07 0.83 14.59
N GLU A 57 0.58 1.38 13.49
CA GLU A 57 -0.25 1.75 12.34
C GLU A 57 -0.97 0.53 11.74
N PRO A 58 -2.21 0.70 11.22
CA PRO A 58 -2.92 -0.37 10.53
C PRO A 58 -2.10 -1.00 9.41
N LEU A 59 -2.13 -2.32 9.28
CA LEU A 59 -1.41 -3.03 8.22
C LEU A 59 -1.82 -2.54 6.83
N LEU A 60 -3.09 -2.19 6.63
CA LEU A 60 -3.56 -1.60 5.38
C LEU A 60 -2.80 -0.32 5.00
N LEU A 61 -2.61 0.60 5.95
CA LEU A 61 -1.90 1.85 5.71
C LEU A 61 -0.43 1.59 5.37
N ARG A 62 0.19 0.66 6.09
CA ARG A 62 1.58 0.26 5.84
C ARG A 62 1.77 -0.33 4.44
N ARG A 63 0.85 -1.19 3.99
CA ARG A 63 0.85 -1.72 2.62
C ARG A 63 0.68 -0.61 1.58
N GLN A 64 -0.22 0.34 1.83
CA GLN A 64 -0.41 1.48 0.93
C GLN A 64 0.88 2.31 0.79
N ILE A 65 1.53 2.63 1.91
CA ILE A 65 2.81 3.35 1.92
C ILE A 65 3.89 2.54 1.19
N ALA A 66 4.00 1.24 1.45
CA ALA A 66 5.00 0.38 0.80
C ALA A 66 4.83 0.36 -0.73
N ARG A 67 3.59 0.25 -1.23
CA ARG A 67 3.32 0.30 -2.67
C ARG A 67 3.66 1.64 -3.30
N LEU A 68 3.30 2.75 -2.66
CA LEU A 68 3.63 4.09 -3.14
C LEU A 68 5.14 4.33 -3.14
N LYS A 69 5.86 3.86 -2.10
CA LYS A 69 7.33 3.89 -2.06
C LYS A 69 7.94 3.08 -3.19
N PHE A 70 7.42 1.89 -3.45
CA PHE A 70 7.90 1.06 -4.57
C PHE A 70 7.67 1.76 -5.92
N LEU A 71 6.48 2.35 -6.14
CA LEU A 71 6.19 3.10 -7.35
C LEU A 71 7.12 4.31 -7.52
N HIS A 72 7.41 5.03 -6.43
CA HIS A 72 8.38 6.13 -6.43
C HIS A 72 9.77 5.66 -6.84
N LEU A 73 10.26 4.56 -6.25
CA LEU A 73 11.55 3.97 -6.60
C LEU A 73 11.59 3.54 -8.08
N LEU A 74 10.50 2.96 -8.60
CA LEU A 74 10.38 2.58 -10.00
C LEU A 74 10.37 3.80 -10.92
N TYR A 75 9.66 4.87 -10.55
CA TYR A 75 9.60 6.12 -11.30
C TYR A 75 10.99 6.78 -11.42
N HIS A 76 11.79 6.72 -10.36
CA HIS A 76 13.15 7.27 -10.31
C HIS A 76 14.25 6.30 -10.83
N ASN A 77 13.89 5.17 -11.46
CA ASN A 77 14.82 4.16 -11.99
C ASN A 77 15.77 3.52 -10.96
N ASN A 78 15.39 3.49 -9.68
CA ASN A 78 16.25 2.99 -8.60
C ASN A 78 16.21 1.47 -8.39
N ILE A 79 15.54 0.71 -9.27
CA ILE A 79 15.26 -0.73 -9.05
C ILE A 79 15.72 -1.65 -10.21
N GLY A 80 16.52 -1.16 -11.17
CA GLY A 80 16.97 -1.98 -12.31
C GLY A 80 15.86 -2.51 -13.22
N LEU A 81 14.61 -2.08 -13.01
CA LEU A 81 13.46 -2.38 -13.87
C LEU A 81 13.34 -1.30 -14.95
N THR A 82 13.03 -1.71 -16.18
CA THR A 82 12.82 -0.78 -17.30
C THR A 82 11.51 -0.02 -17.12
N ARG A 83 11.59 1.19 -16.56
CA ARG A 83 10.44 2.08 -16.32
C ARG A 83 9.52 2.21 -17.55
N GLU A 84 10.08 2.32 -18.73
CA GLU A 84 9.36 2.56 -19.99
C GLU A 84 8.36 1.46 -20.34
N LEU A 85 8.61 0.22 -19.88
CA LEU A 85 7.69 -0.90 -20.09
C LEU A 85 6.45 -0.83 -19.18
N TYR A 86 6.55 -0.16 -18.03
CA TYR A 86 5.55 -0.21 -16.97
C TYR A 86 4.90 1.15 -16.66
N LEU A 87 5.54 2.27 -16.97
CA LEU A 87 5.01 3.60 -16.71
C LEU A 87 4.96 4.41 -17.99
N LEU A 88 3.74 4.59 -18.49
CA LEU A 88 3.48 5.49 -19.60
C LEU A 88 3.27 6.91 -19.06
N SER A 89 3.99 7.88 -19.63
CA SER A 89 3.79 9.29 -19.29
C SER A 89 2.38 9.71 -19.71
N ALA A 90 1.65 10.38 -18.81
CA ALA A 90 0.37 10.96 -19.18
C ALA A 90 0.60 12.25 -19.98
N PRO A 91 -0.14 12.48 -21.08
CA PRO A 91 -0.14 13.80 -21.69
C PRO A 91 -0.67 14.80 -20.67
N GLN A 92 0.13 15.83 -20.36
CA GLN A 92 -0.26 16.92 -19.48
C GLN A 92 -1.42 17.68 -20.11
N ARG A 93 -2.65 17.35 -19.71
CA ARG A 93 -3.86 18.03 -20.24
C ARG A 93 -4.09 19.41 -19.61
N SER A 94 -3.65 19.62 -18.37
CA SER A 94 -3.80 20.89 -17.66
C SER A 94 -2.94 20.92 -16.40
N SER A 95 -2.09 21.95 -16.26
CA SER A 95 -1.30 22.20 -15.06
C SER A 95 -2.15 22.58 -13.83
N ARG A 96 -3.42 22.95 -14.03
CA ARG A 96 -4.36 23.28 -12.94
C ARG A 96 -5.06 22.06 -12.36
N LEU A 97 -5.18 20.99 -13.13
CA LEU A 97 -5.91 19.77 -12.74
C LEU A 97 -4.98 18.61 -12.41
N ASN A 98 -3.74 18.62 -12.89
CA ASN A 98 -2.78 17.54 -12.77
C ASN A 98 -1.41 18.06 -12.39
N HIS A 99 -0.74 17.37 -11.46
CA HIS A 99 0.65 17.66 -11.13
C HIS A 99 1.61 17.17 -12.23
N THR A 100 2.84 17.66 -12.25
CA THR A 100 3.84 17.38 -13.30
C THR A 100 4.27 15.92 -13.39
N LYS A 101 4.02 15.12 -12.34
CA LYS A 101 4.43 13.71 -12.21
C LYS A 101 3.27 12.71 -12.40
N VAL A 102 2.19 13.12 -13.06
CA VAL A 102 1.05 12.23 -13.33
C VAL A 102 1.44 11.11 -14.30
N ILE A 103 1.04 9.88 -13.95
CA ILE A 103 1.28 8.68 -14.73
C ILE A 103 -0.02 8.29 -15.44
N ARG A 104 0.05 7.83 -16.69
CA ARG A 104 -1.15 7.41 -17.42
C ARG A 104 -1.80 6.22 -16.70
N PRO A 105 -3.08 6.30 -16.32
CA PRO A 105 -3.76 5.19 -15.67
C PRO A 105 -3.90 4.01 -16.64
N TYR A 106 -3.77 2.80 -16.12
CA TYR A 106 -4.05 1.57 -16.86
C TYR A 106 -5.56 1.40 -17.04
N HIS A 107 -5.98 1.00 -18.25
CA HIS A 107 -7.34 0.56 -18.45
C HIS A 107 -7.51 -0.86 -17.87
N ALA A 108 -8.35 -1.00 -16.86
CA ALA A 108 -8.74 -2.30 -16.34
C ALA A 108 -10.16 -2.70 -16.75
N ARG A 109 -10.31 -3.89 -17.33
CA ARG A 109 -11.63 -4.47 -17.68
C ARG A 109 -12.22 -5.32 -16.54
N THR A 110 -11.35 -5.86 -15.67
CA THR A 110 -11.74 -6.73 -14.56
C THR A 110 -11.37 -6.09 -13.22
N LYS A 111 -12.16 -6.37 -12.17
CA LYS A 111 -11.83 -5.92 -10.80
C LYS A 111 -10.46 -6.46 -10.35
N GLN A 112 -10.14 -7.71 -10.70
CA GLN A 112 -8.86 -8.31 -10.33
C GLN A 112 -7.67 -7.52 -10.86
N PHE A 113 -7.72 -7.08 -12.13
CA PHE A 113 -6.65 -6.25 -12.68
C PHE A 113 -6.72 -4.82 -12.13
N GLN A 114 -7.91 -4.23 -11.97
CA GLN A 114 -8.08 -2.89 -11.38
C GLN A 114 -7.42 -2.79 -10.00
N TYR A 115 -7.56 -3.82 -9.17
CA TYR A 115 -6.99 -3.85 -7.83
C TYR A 115 -5.58 -4.44 -7.76
N SER A 116 -4.99 -4.80 -8.90
CA SER A 116 -3.58 -5.20 -8.98
C SER A 116 -2.64 -4.01 -8.71
N PHE A 117 -1.34 -4.29 -8.58
CA PHE A 117 -0.35 -3.29 -8.17
C PHE A 117 -0.38 -2.00 -9.00
N PHE A 118 -0.23 -2.08 -10.33
CA PHE A 118 -0.08 -0.89 -11.18
C PHE A 118 -1.32 0.00 -11.23
N PRO A 119 -2.51 -0.50 -11.63
CA PRO A 119 -3.67 0.38 -11.84
C PRO A 119 -4.09 1.06 -10.54
N ARG A 120 -4.08 0.31 -9.43
CA ARG A 120 -4.44 0.83 -8.11
C ARG A 120 -3.42 1.83 -7.56
N THR A 121 -2.13 1.53 -7.66
CA THR A 121 -1.09 2.40 -7.08
C THR A 121 -0.92 3.68 -7.90
N ILE A 122 -1.04 3.62 -9.24
CA ILE A 122 -1.03 4.79 -10.12
C ILE A 122 -2.22 5.71 -9.84
N GLU A 123 -3.41 5.14 -9.64
CA GLU A 123 -4.59 5.94 -9.26
C GLU A 123 -4.38 6.65 -7.93
N GLN A 124 -3.81 5.97 -6.92
CA GLN A 124 -3.48 6.58 -5.64
C GLN A 124 -2.40 7.65 -5.77
N TRP A 125 -1.37 7.43 -6.58
CA TRP A 125 -0.29 8.37 -6.85
C TRP A 125 -0.80 9.65 -7.51
N ASN A 126 -1.64 9.54 -8.54
CA ASN A 126 -2.18 10.67 -9.27
C ASN A 126 -3.14 11.54 -8.43
N ARG A 127 -3.66 11.01 -7.31
CA ARG A 127 -4.49 11.74 -6.35
C ARG A 127 -3.68 12.49 -5.30
N LEU A 128 -2.35 12.30 -5.25
CA LEU A 128 -1.49 13.02 -4.31
C LEU A 128 -1.39 14.49 -4.74
N PRO A 129 -1.39 15.44 -3.78
CA PRO A 129 -1.18 16.85 -4.09
C PRO A 129 0.21 17.07 -4.69
N ALA A 130 0.33 18.09 -5.54
CA ALA A 130 1.63 18.56 -6.00
C ALA A 130 2.47 18.97 -4.78
N SER A 131 3.68 18.41 -4.67
CA SER A 131 4.68 18.82 -3.68
C SER A 131 5.38 20.09 -4.13
#